data_AF-A0A9P4DMN3-F1
#
_entry.id   AF-A0A9P4DMN3-F1
#
_cell.length_a   1.000
_cell.length_b   1.000
_cell.length_c   1.000
_cell.angle_alpha   90.00
_cell.angle_beta   90.00
_cell.angle_gamma   90.00
#
_symmetry.space_group_name_H-M   'P 1'
#
loop_
_entity.id
_entity.type
_entity.pdbx_description
1 polymer ?
#
loop_
_entity_poly.entity_id
_entity_poly.type
_entity_poly.pdbx_seq_one_letter_code
_entity_poly.pdbx_strand_id
1 'polypeptide(L)'
;MGKVTLLFAGKSYDTDVQNVRENQIVIFDGPYNMRQRMVVAGIEHTQSGYNYRLIDPETAEEHTADLIRPLRDKFGIGHYYDDEHPEFIDAAEVAALRTRADAFKAEQEAARRAAAEDAERLRTIGAERLRQIVPDNAVAVIIGEQHESECDPYTDYFGSRIVRTVILGFSTHTRDLFPEMRKAAARFEGTAHLAERNAEYEHREKYSMGHGYYLGTHRYSGWQVSKESCRDKEGIIKRFAVVAGNPDNVCIENPAPVQTAAPETVADARVEIVEYSAKSIAVFGDTKPLRDTLRDLNGLFRAYLTHDGTRCAGWIFSKRREQEVRSALAAYLK
;
A
#
# COMPACT_ATOMS: atom_id res chain seq x y z
N MET A 1 8.49 -32.71 30.78
CA MET A 1 7.07 -33.09 30.94
C MET A 1 6.27 -32.31 29.93
N GLY A 2 6.52 -32.62 28.66
CA GLY A 2 5.71 -32.11 27.56
C GLY A 2 4.48 -33.00 27.40
N LYS A 3 3.29 -32.48 27.71
CA LYS A 3 2.03 -33.15 27.38
C LYS A 3 1.23 -32.23 26.49
N VAL A 4 0.81 -32.75 25.34
CA VAL A 4 -0.08 -32.06 24.42
C VAL A 4 -1.47 -32.67 24.56
N THR A 5 -2.44 -31.85 24.95
CA THR A 5 -3.84 -32.27 25.07
C THR A 5 -4.64 -31.71 23.90
N LEU A 6 -5.20 -32.61 23.09
CA LEU A 6 -6.11 -32.25 22.02
C LEU A 6 -7.52 -32.11 22.58
N LEU A 7 -7.93 -30.88 22.87
CA LEU A 7 -9.19 -30.55 23.53
C LEU A 7 -10.42 -31.15 22.83
N PHE A 8 -10.47 -31.11 21.49
CA PHE A 8 -11.58 -31.65 20.72
C PHE A 8 -11.56 -33.18 20.58
N ALA A 9 -10.39 -33.80 20.75
CA ALA A 9 -10.26 -35.26 20.71
C ALA A 9 -10.41 -35.90 22.09
N GLY A 10 -10.36 -35.11 23.18
CA GLY A 10 -10.34 -35.61 24.55
C GLY A 10 -9.12 -36.49 24.88
N LYS A 11 -8.04 -36.40 24.09
CA LYS A 11 -6.83 -37.23 24.22
C LYS A 11 -5.62 -36.39 24.59
N SER A 12 -4.78 -36.92 25.47
CA SER A 12 -3.49 -36.34 25.83
C SER A 12 -2.37 -37.24 25.33
N TYR A 13 -1.35 -36.63 24.74
CA TYR A 13 -0.16 -37.28 24.23
C TYR A 13 1.05 -36.79 25.00
N ASP A 14 1.95 -37.72 25.33
CA ASP A 14 3.23 -37.41 25.97
C ASP A 14 4.27 -37.13 24.87
N THR A 15 4.77 -35.91 24.81
CA THR A 15 5.80 -35.51 23.82
C THR A 15 7.19 -35.90 24.27
N ASP A 16 7.37 -36.37 25.52
CA ASP A 16 8.61 -36.97 25.99
C ASP A 16 8.72 -38.46 25.55
N VAL A 17 7.74 -38.98 24.79
CA VAL A 17 7.75 -40.33 24.20
C VAL A 17 8.01 -40.25 22.69
N GLN A 18 9.03 -41.00 22.24
CA GLN A 18 9.33 -41.12 20.81
C GLN A 18 8.37 -42.11 20.14
N ASN A 19 7.59 -41.66 19.16
CA ASN A 19 6.57 -42.48 18.48
C ASN A 19 7.04 -43.04 17.12
N VAL A 20 8.01 -42.39 16.48
CA VAL A 20 8.52 -42.76 15.15
C VAL A 20 10.04 -42.82 15.13
N ARG A 21 10.61 -43.49 14.13
CA ARG A 21 12.06 -43.65 13.95
C ARG A 21 12.57 -42.85 12.76
N GLU A 22 13.88 -42.62 12.71
CA GLU A 22 14.50 -42.06 11.50
C GLU A 22 14.21 -42.95 10.29
N ASN A 23 14.11 -42.30 9.13
CA ASN A 23 13.80 -42.87 7.83
C ASN A 23 12.38 -43.44 7.69
N GLN A 24 11.52 -43.32 8.71
CA GLN A 24 10.13 -43.76 8.65
C GLN A 24 9.28 -42.78 7.83
N ILE A 25 8.33 -43.29 7.06
CA ILE A 25 7.30 -42.48 6.41
C ILE A 25 6.22 -42.08 7.41
N VAL A 26 5.87 -40.80 7.38
CA VAL A 26 4.74 -40.21 8.08
C VAL A 26 3.84 -39.48 7.09
N ILE A 27 2.60 -39.27 7.48
CA ILE A 27 1.55 -38.68 6.67
C ILE A 27 1.13 -37.37 7.33
N PHE A 28 1.26 -36.26 6.62
CA PHE A 28 0.58 -35.03 6.99
C PHE A 28 -0.83 -35.05 6.40
N ASP A 29 -1.84 -34.88 7.26
CA ASP A 29 -3.25 -34.72 6.89
C ASP A 29 -3.67 -33.29 7.20
N GLY A 30 -3.83 -32.49 6.15
CA GLY A 30 -4.09 -31.05 6.18
C GLY A 30 -5.53 -30.69 5.86
N PRO A 31 -5.85 -29.38 5.82
CA PRO A 31 -7.16 -28.91 5.40
C PRO A 31 -7.43 -29.26 3.93
N TYR A 32 -8.70 -29.26 3.51
CA TYR A 32 -9.13 -29.44 2.12
C TYR A 32 -8.65 -30.74 1.44
N ASN A 33 -8.58 -31.85 2.19
CA ASN A 33 -8.06 -33.14 1.73
C ASN A 33 -6.59 -33.10 1.28
N MET A 34 -5.82 -32.09 1.70
CA MET A 34 -4.38 -32.04 1.46
C MET A 34 -3.71 -33.15 2.24
N ARG A 35 -3.09 -34.10 1.55
CA ARG A 35 -2.41 -35.23 2.18
C ARG A 35 -1.02 -35.38 1.57
N GLN A 36 0.00 -35.28 2.41
CA GLN A 36 1.40 -35.35 2.00
C GLN A 36 2.09 -36.50 2.73
N ARG A 37 3.01 -37.17 2.04
CA ARG A 37 3.87 -38.21 2.61
C ARG A 37 5.24 -37.60 2.85
N MET A 38 5.79 -37.84 4.03
CA MET A 38 7.04 -37.23 4.46
C MET A 38 7.93 -38.28 5.09
N VAL A 39 9.25 -38.11 5.00
CA VAL A 39 10.20 -38.97 5.70
C VAL A 39 10.73 -38.30 6.95
N VAL A 40 10.85 -39.05 8.05
CA VAL A 40 11.51 -38.59 9.27
C VAL A 40 13.01 -38.53 9.03
N ALA A 41 13.47 -37.32 8.68
CA ALA A 41 14.85 -37.03 8.34
C ALA A 41 15.68 -36.59 9.55
N GLY A 42 15.16 -36.59 10.77
CA GLY A 42 15.96 -36.34 11.97
C GLY A 42 15.07 -36.27 13.20
N ILE A 43 15.64 -36.66 14.35
CA ILE A 43 14.93 -36.67 15.62
C ILE A 43 15.81 -35.99 16.67
N GLU A 44 15.28 -34.95 17.29
CA GLU A 44 15.94 -34.21 18.36
C GLU A 44 15.09 -34.28 19.63
N HIS A 45 15.73 -34.48 20.79
CA HIS A 45 15.04 -34.43 22.08
C HIS A 45 15.44 -33.17 22.83
N THR A 46 14.46 -32.31 23.11
CA THR A 46 14.65 -31.04 23.80
C THR A 46 13.95 -31.07 25.17
N GLN A 47 14.03 -29.98 25.94
CA GLN A 47 13.29 -29.86 27.21
C GLN A 47 11.76 -29.89 27.03
N SER A 48 11.28 -29.65 25.81
CA SER A 48 9.85 -29.67 25.44
C SER A 48 9.39 -31.03 24.88
N GLY A 49 10.28 -32.02 24.82
CA GLY A 49 10.03 -33.34 24.25
C GLY A 49 10.72 -33.54 22.89
N TYR A 50 10.27 -34.55 22.16
CA TYR A 50 10.79 -34.89 20.83
C TYR A 50 10.32 -33.91 19.76
N ASN A 51 11.26 -33.48 18.93
CA ASN A 51 11.04 -32.77 17.68
C ASN A 51 11.53 -33.63 16.52
N TYR A 52 10.74 -33.65 15.45
CA TYR A 52 10.98 -34.44 14.27
C TYR A 52 11.19 -33.50 13.10
N ARG A 53 12.35 -33.61 12.45
CA ARG A 53 12.60 -33.01 11.15
C ARG A 53 12.03 -33.93 10.08
N LEU A 54 11.11 -33.41 9.29
CA LEU A 54 10.41 -34.13 8.23
C LEU A 54 10.81 -33.53 6.89
N ILE A 55 11.01 -34.37 5.87
CA ILE A 55 11.26 -33.90 4.50
C ILE A 55 10.19 -34.50 3.59
N ASP A 56 9.55 -33.66 2.78
CA ASP A 56 8.71 -34.11 1.67
C ASP A 56 9.62 -34.66 0.56
N PRO A 57 9.54 -35.96 0.20
CA PRO A 57 10.40 -36.56 -0.81
C PRO A 57 10.25 -35.96 -2.22
N GLU A 58 9.07 -35.41 -2.54
CA GLU A 58 8.76 -34.87 -3.85
C GLU A 58 9.31 -33.45 -3.98
N THR A 59 9.02 -32.58 -3.02
CA THR A 59 9.38 -31.16 -3.06
C THR A 59 10.74 -30.86 -2.43
N ALA A 60 11.26 -31.76 -1.60
CA ALA A 60 12.40 -31.54 -0.70
C ALA A 60 12.17 -30.38 0.31
N GLU A 61 10.92 -30.01 0.56
CA GLU A 61 10.57 -29.07 1.62
C GLU A 61 10.80 -29.71 2.99
N GLU A 62 11.45 -28.95 3.89
CA GLU A 62 11.69 -29.36 5.27
C GLU A 62 10.58 -28.80 6.16
N HIS A 63 10.02 -29.67 7.00
CA HIS A 63 9.02 -29.33 8.00
C HIS A 63 9.46 -29.84 9.36
N THR A 64 8.82 -29.33 10.41
CA THR A 64 9.03 -29.80 11.77
C THR A 64 7.72 -30.22 12.40
N ALA A 65 7.77 -31.28 13.20
CA ALA A 65 6.66 -31.75 14.00
C ALA A 65 7.12 -32.00 15.43
N ASP A 66 6.32 -31.61 16.40
CA ASP A 66 6.51 -31.90 17.84
C ASP A 66 5.60 -33.04 18.32
N LEU A 67 4.60 -33.42 17.51
CA LEU A 67 3.68 -34.51 17.79
C LEU A 67 3.34 -35.27 16.51
N ILE A 68 3.62 -36.58 16.51
CA ILE A 68 3.24 -37.51 15.44
C ILE A 68 2.42 -38.64 16.08
N ARG A 69 1.20 -38.85 15.58
CA ARG A 69 0.18 -39.74 16.19
C ARG A 69 -0.02 -41.01 15.37
N PRO A 70 -0.45 -42.14 15.95
CA PRO A 70 -0.75 -43.32 15.16
C PRO A 70 -1.98 -43.07 14.28
N LEU A 71 -1.98 -43.62 13.06
CA LEU A 71 -3.05 -43.44 12.09
C LEU A 71 -4.37 -44.05 12.60
N ARG A 72 -4.33 -45.10 13.41
CA ARG A 72 -5.53 -45.66 14.07
C ARG A 72 -6.27 -44.64 14.96
N ASP A 73 -5.54 -43.64 15.48
CA ASP A 73 -6.07 -42.57 16.32
C ASP A 73 -6.29 -41.26 15.54
N LYS A 74 -6.40 -41.34 14.21
CA LYS A 74 -6.55 -40.15 13.37
C LYS A 74 -7.71 -39.27 13.83
N PHE A 75 -7.40 -38.01 14.10
CA PHE A 75 -8.36 -36.97 14.46
C PHE A 75 -7.88 -35.59 14.03
N GLY A 76 -8.62 -34.94 13.14
CA GLY A 76 -8.35 -33.59 12.65
C GLY A 76 -7.10 -33.49 11.78
N ILE A 77 -6.55 -32.27 11.71
CA ILE A 77 -5.31 -31.96 11.00
C ILE A 77 -4.11 -32.42 11.84
N GLY A 78 -3.06 -32.92 11.19
CA GLY A 78 -1.76 -33.14 11.83
C GLY A 78 -0.92 -34.25 11.18
N HIS A 79 0.15 -34.64 11.87
CA HIS A 79 1.07 -35.67 11.42
C HIS A 79 0.71 -37.04 12.01
N TYR A 80 0.73 -38.05 11.17
CA TYR A 80 0.39 -39.43 11.51
C TYR A 80 1.43 -40.42 11.02
N TYR A 81 1.58 -41.55 11.70
CA TYR A 81 2.38 -42.67 11.20
C TYR A 81 1.51 -43.92 11.05
N ASP A 82 1.81 -44.74 10.05
CA ASP A 82 1.16 -46.04 9.91
C ASP A 82 1.69 -47.00 10.98
N ASP A 83 0.82 -47.30 11.94
CA ASP A 83 1.13 -48.14 13.09
C ASP A 83 0.87 -49.64 12.83
N GLU A 84 0.24 -49.98 11.71
CA GLU A 84 0.01 -51.37 11.26
C GLU A 84 1.08 -51.80 10.25
N HIS A 85 1.40 -50.93 9.29
CA HIS A 85 2.32 -51.19 8.18
C HIS A 85 3.33 -50.03 8.03
N PRO A 86 4.29 -49.88 8.96
CA PRO A 86 5.27 -48.81 8.89
C PRO A 86 6.19 -48.97 7.68
N GLU A 87 6.27 -47.93 6.86
CA GLU A 87 7.14 -47.86 5.69
C GLU A 87 8.42 -47.06 6.01
N PHE A 88 9.53 -47.43 5.37
CA PHE A 88 10.83 -46.78 5.56
C PHE A 88 11.49 -46.52 4.21
N ILE A 89 12.20 -45.40 4.11
CA ILE A 89 13.10 -45.08 3.00
C ILE A 89 14.51 -45.58 3.33
N ASP A 90 15.29 -45.93 2.30
CA ASP A 90 16.70 -46.30 2.49
C ASP A 90 17.51 -45.12 3.07
N ALA A 91 18.47 -45.43 3.94
CA ALA A 91 19.25 -44.39 4.62
C ALA A 91 20.08 -43.54 3.65
N ALA A 92 20.57 -44.11 2.53
CA ALA A 92 21.29 -43.35 1.51
C ALA A 92 20.36 -42.41 0.74
N GLU A 93 19.12 -42.84 0.48
CA GLU A 93 18.09 -42.00 -0.14
C GLU A 93 17.66 -40.85 0.79
N VAL A 94 17.47 -41.09 2.09
CA VAL A 94 17.21 -40.01 3.07
C VAL A 94 18.39 -39.05 3.17
N ALA A 95 19.63 -39.53 3.10
CA ALA A 95 20.82 -38.65 3.06
C ALA A 95 20.84 -37.76 1.81
N ALA A 96 20.45 -38.30 0.64
CA ALA A 96 20.30 -37.52 -0.58
C ALA A 96 19.17 -36.48 -0.46
N LEU A 97 18.03 -36.85 0.14
CA LEU A 97 16.93 -35.92 0.42
C LEU A 97 17.36 -34.78 1.36
N ARG A 98 18.12 -35.07 2.42
CA ARG A 98 18.70 -34.03 3.31
C ARG A 98 19.57 -33.05 2.51
N THR A 99 20.43 -33.55 1.64
CA THR A 99 21.30 -32.70 0.79
C THR A 99 20.47 -31.82 -0.15
N ARG A 100 19.41 -32.37 -0.77
CA ARG A 100 18.51 -31.61 -1.64
C ARG A 100 17.73 -30.54 -0.86
N ALA A 101 17.25 -30.86 0.34
CA ALA A 101 16.54 -29.92 1.22
C ALA A 101 17.47 -28.78 1.69
N ASP A 102 18.71 -29.10 2.08
CA ASP A 102 19.72 -28.10 2.45
C ASP A 102 20.05 -27.17 1.27
N ALA A 103 20.19 -27.71 0.05
CA ALA A 103 20.43 -26.92 -1.15
C ALA A 103 19.23 -26.00 -1.48
N PHE A 104 18.00 -26.51 -1.41
CA PHE A 104 16.79 -25.73 -1.62
C PHE A 104 16.66 -24.59 -0.60
N LYS A 105 16.91 -24.87 0.68
CA LYS A 105 16.93 -23.86 1.74
C LYS A 105 18.01 -22.81 1.52
N ALA A 106 19.22 -23.22 1.12
CA ALA A 106 20.31 -22.30 0.82
C ALA A 106 20.00 -21.39 -0.37
N GLU A 107 19.34 -21.91 -1.41
CA GLU A 107 18.87 -21.12 -2.56
C GLU A 107 17.81 -20.10 -2.14
N GLN A 108 16.80 -20.51 -1.37
CA GLN A 108 15.78 -19.60 -0.85
C GLN A 108 16.38 -18.52 0.06
N GLU A 109 17.34 -18.88 0.90
CA GLU A 109 18.03 -17.91 1.74
C GLU A 109 18.88 -16.94 0.92
N ALA A 110 19.61 -17.43 -0.08
CA ALA A 110 20.37 -16.59 -1.01
C ALA A 110 19.45 -15.62 -1.78
N ALA A 111 18.30 -16.10 -2.28
CA ALA A 111 17.29 -15.27 -2.93
C ALA A 111 16.72 -14.21 -1.97
N ARG A 112 16.43 -14.58 -0.71
CA ARG A 112 15.96 -13.65 0.32
C ARG A 112 17.02 -12.59 0.67
N ARG A 113 18.29 -12.98 0.77
CA ARG A 113 19.41 -12.07 1.03
C ARG A 113 19.57 -11.09 -0.14
N ALA A 114 19.60 -11.59 -1.38
CA ALA A 114 19.66 -10.75 -2.58
C ALA A 114 18.48 -9.76 -2.65
N ALA A 115 17.25 -10.22 -2.40
CA ALA A 115 16.07 -9.34 -2.36
C ALA A 115 16.14 -8.29 -1.24
N ALA A 116 16.71 -8.62 -0.08
CA ALA A 116 16.92 -7.67 1.01
C ALA A 116 17.99 -6.62 0.68
N GLU A 117 19.09 -7.03 0.04
CA GLU A 117 20.15 -6.14 -0.45
C GLU A 117 19.62 -5.17 -1.52
N ASP A 118 18.86 -5.69 -2.49
CA ASP A 118 18.20 -4.87 -3.52
C ASP A 118 17.19 -3.89 -2.91
N ALA A 119 16.38 -4.35 -1.94
CA ALA A 119 15.44 -3.49 -1.23
C ALA A 119 16.16 -2.38 -0.43
N GLU A 120 17.30 -2.66 0.19
CA GLU A 120 18.09 -1.67 0.92
C GLU A 120 18.75 -0.65 -0.02
N ARG A 121 19.27 -1.12 -1.17
CA ARG A 121 19.77 -0.25 -2.24
C ARG A 121 18.66 0.69 -2.73
N LEU A 122 17.48 0.14 -3.05
CA LEU A 122 16.33 0.93 -3.50
C LEU A 122 15.86 1.90 -2.42
N ARG A 123 15.83 1.47 -1.16
CA ARG A 123 15.49 2.31 -0.01
C ARG A 123 16.43 3.51 0.10
N THR A 124 17.73 3.30 -0.04
CA THR A 124 18.71 4.40 0.04
C THR A 124 18.49 5.41 -1.08
N ILE A 125 18.41 4.95 -2.33
CA ILE A 125 18.18 5.80 -3.51
C ILE A 125 16.86 6.56 -3.40
N GLY A 126 15.78 5.86 -3.04
CA GLY A 126 14.46 6.45 -2.95
C GLY A 126 14.31 7.39 -1.77
N ALA A 127 15.02 7.16 -0.65
CA ALA A 127 15.03 8.11 0.45
C ALA A 127 15.67 9.44 0.05
N GLU A 128 16.82 9.41 -0.64
CA GLU A 128 17.45 10.62 -1.18
C GLU A 128 16.56 11.34 -2.17
N ARG A 129 15.92 10.60 -3.09
CA ARG A 129 14.96 11.16 -4.06
C ARG A 129 13.78 11.83 -3.37
N LEU A 130 13.17 11.16 -2.39
CA LEU A 130 12.02 11.68 -1.65
C LEU A 130 12.39 12.94 -0.84
N ARG A 131 13.59 13.02 -0.26
CA ARG A 131 14.03 14.25 0.44
C ARG A 131 14.00 15.48 -0.46
N GLN A 132 14.29 15.31 -1.76
CA GLN A 132 14.32 16.41 -2.74
C GLN A 132 12.91 16.81 -3.20
N ILE A 133 11.99 15.86 -3.35
CA ILE A 133 10.68 16.12 -3.97
C ILE A 133 9.52 16.28 -2.96
N VAL A 134 9.64 15.76 -1.74
CA VAL A 134 8.59 15.84 -0.71
C VAL A 134 8.59 17.25 -0.09
N PRO A 135 7.48 18.01 -0.19
CA PRO A 135 7.34 19.29 0.49
C PRO A 135 7.39 19.14 2.02
N ASP A 136 7.95 20.12 2.73
CA ASP A 136 8.11 20.06 4.20
C ASP A 136 6.78 20.04 4.96
N ASN A 137 5.71 20.58 4.37
CA ASN A 137 4.36 20.57 4.93
C ASN A 137 3.51 19.38 4.48
N ALA A 138 4.09 18.40 3.77
CA ALA A 138 3.37 17.20 3.37
C ALA A 138 3.15 16.26 4.57
N VAL A 139 1.92 15.78 4.70
CA VAL A 139 1.49 14.86 5.77
C VAL A 139 0.90 13.56 5.22
N ALA A 140 0.67 13.48 3.92
CA ALA A 140 0.10 12.31 3.23
C ALA A 140 0.60 12.19 1.79
N VAL A 141 0.51 10.98 1.24
CA VAL A 141 0.89 10.63 -0.14
C VAL A 141 -0.34 10.14 -0.88
N ILE A 142 -0.46 10.50 -2.16
CA ILE A 142 -1.44 9.91 -3.07
C ILE A 142 -0.70 8.87 -3.90
N ILE A 143 -1.17 7.64 -3.84
CA ILE A 143 -0.54 6.48 -4.48
C ILE A 143 -1.48 5.83 -5.48
N GLY A 144 -0.90 5.25 -6.53
CA GLY A 144 -1.57 4.32 -7.41
C GLY A 144 -1.08 2.91 -7.12
N GLU A 145 -1.97 1.96 -6.89
CA GLU A 145 -1.63 0.55 -6.66
C GLU A 145 -2.28 -0.30 -7.75
N GLN A 146 -1.51 -1.17 -8.39
CA GLN A 146 -2.02 -2.14 -9.36
C GLN A 146 -2.36 -3.43 -8.61
N HIS A 147 -3.63 -3.78 -8.60
CA HIS A 147 -4.14 -5.00 -8.00
C HIS A 147 -4.33 -6.08 -9.07
N GLU A 148 -3.92 -7.29 -8.74
CA GLU A 148 -4.28 -8.50 -9.47
C GLU A 148 -5.20 -9.35 -8.60
N SER A 149 -6.31 -9.81 -9.17
CA SER A 149 -7.31 -10.59 -8.43
C SER A 149 -6.76 -11.98 -8.14
N GLU A 150 -6.89 -12.37 -6.88
CA GLU A 150 -6.64 -13.73 -6.38
C GLU A 150 -7.97 -14.36 -5.93
N CYS A 151 -9.09 -13.84 -6.44
CA CYS A 151 -10.41 -14.38 -6.15
C CYS A 151 -10.53 -15.75 -6.82
N ASP A 152 -11.03 -16.72 -6.08
CA ASP A 152 -11.34 -18.03 -6.61
C ASP A 152 -12.85 -18.12 -6.85
N PRO A 153 -13.31 -18.23 -8.12
CA PRO A 153 -14.74 -18.25 -8.42
C PRO A 153 -15.45 -19.51 -7.91
N TYR A 154 -14.72 -20.54 -7.51
CA TYR A 154 -15.27 -21.78 -6.97
C TYR A 154 -15.27 -21.82 -5.43
N THR A 155 -14.74 -20.79 -4.76
CA THR A 155 -14.77 -20.65 -3.29
C THR A 155 -15.28 -19.27 -2.86
N ASP A 156 -15.44 -19.06 -1.56
CA ASP A 156 -15.77 -17.76 -0.96
C ASP A 156 -14.54 -16.89 -0.68
N TYR A 157 -13.39 -17.24 -1.28
CA TYR A 157 -12.15 -16.51 -1.14
C TYR A 157 -12.10 -15.31 -2.08
N PHE A 158 -12.16 -14.11 -1.51
CA PHE A 158 -12.02 -12.84 -2.23
C PHE A 158 -10.75 -12.11 -1.79
N GLY A 159 -9.79 -11.98 -2.71
CA GLY A 159 -8.48 -11.41 -2.44
C GLY A 159 -7.85 -10.73 -3.65
N SER A 160 -6.80 -9.95 -3.39
CA SER A 160 -5.97 -9.37 -4.43
C SER A 160 -4.56 -9.12 -3.90
N ARG A 161 -3.57 -9.26 -4.77
CA ARG A 161 -2.19 -8.85 -4.48
C ARG A 161 -1.85 -7.53 -5.16
N ILE A 162 -1.02 -6.72 -4.51
CA ILE A 162 -0.47 -5.49 -5.11
C ILE A 162 0.81 -5.87 -5.86
N VAL A 163 0.81 -5.66 -7.18
CA VAL A 163 1.97 -5.97 -8.03
C VAL A 163 2.84 -4.75 -8.29
N ARG A 164 2.29 -3.55 -8.18
CA ARG A 164 3.01 -2.30 -8.37
C ARG A 164 2.40 -1.16 -7.56
N THR A 165 3.24 -0.33 -6.98
CA THR A 165 2.86 0.93 -6.33
C THR A 165 3.59 2.07 -7.02
N VAL A 166 2.89 3.17 -7.30
CA VAL A 166 3.44 4.41 -7.85
C VAL A 166 3.02 5.60 -6.98
N ILE A 167 3.90 6.58 -6.85
CA ILE A 167 3.67 7.83 -6.13
C ILE A 167 3.14 8.86 -7.13
N LEU A 168 1.92 9.33 -6.90
CA LEU A 168 1.22 10.26 -7.79
C LEU A 168 1.22 11.70 -7.25
N GLY A 169 1.46 11.91 -5.96
CA GLY A 169 1.53 13.24 -5.37
C GLY A 169 1.62 13.28 -3.85
N PHE A 170 1.76 14.49 -3.32
CA PHE A 170 1.82 14.76 -1.88
C PHE A 170 0.68 15.68 -1.46
N SER A 171 0.24 15.55 -0.21
CA SER A 171 -0.88 16.30 0.35
C SER A 171 -0.52 16.93 1.69
N THR A 172 -1.03 18.13 1.94
CA THR A 172 -0.88 18.87 3.20
C THR A 172 -1.99 18.56 4.21
N HIS A 173 -2.93 17.67 3.86
CA HIS A 173 -3.98 17.25 4.77
C HIS A 173 -4.29 15.75 4.67
N THR A 174 -4.74 15.19 5.79
CA THR A 174 -5.06 13.77 5.93
C THR A 174 -6.49 13.42 5.48
N ARG A 175 -7.27 14.40 5.02
CA ARG A 175 -8.63 14.14 4.49
C ARG A 175 -8.57 13.42 3.14
N ASP A 176 -9.40 12.39 3.01
CA ASP A 176 -9.59 11.58 1.81
C ASP A 176 -10.48 12.35 0.80
N LEU A 177 -9.87 13.15 -0.08
CA LEU A 177 -10.58 13.95 -1.07
C LEU A 177 -10.45 13.34 -2.46
N PHE A 178 -11.53 12.77 -2.99
CA PHE A 178 -11.55 12.24 -4.37
C PHE A 178 -11.16 13.26 -5.45
N PRO A 179 -11.52 14.56 -5.38
CA PRO A 179 -11.04 15.54 -6.36
C PRO A 179 -9.51 15.63 -6.42
N GLU A 180 -8.84 15.47 -5.28
CA GLU A 180 -7.39 15.50 -5.18
C GLU A 180 -6.77 14.21 -5.73
N MET A 181 -7.36 13.05 -5.41
CA MET A 181 -6.97 11.75 -5.96
C MET A 181 -7.10 11.73 -7.49
N ARG A 182 -8.20 12.25 -8.04
CA ARG A 182 -8.42 12.39 -9.49
C ARG A 182 -7.37 13.24 -10.17
N LYS A 183 -7.05 14.40 -9.58
CA LYS A 183 -6.02 15.29 -10.10
C LYS A 183 -4.66 14.59 -10.14
N ALA A 184 -4.34 13.78 -9.14
CA ALA A 184 -3.10 13.00 -9.10
C ALA A 184 -3.12 11.83 -10.09
N ALA A 185 -4.27 11.17 -10.28
CA ALA A 185 -4.44 10.05 -11.20
C ALA A 185 -4.12 10.42 -12.66
N ALA A 186 -4.37 11.66 -13.07
CA ALA A 186 -4.03 12.16 -14.42
C ALA A 186 -2.52 12.11 -14.75
N ARG A 187 -1.64 11.97 -13.76
CA ARG A 187 -0.18 12.06 -13.92
C ARG A 187 0.48 10.76 -14.38
N PHE A 188 -0.26 9.66 -14.41
CA PHE A 188 0.27 8.36 -14.78
C PHE A 188 -0.70 7.65 -15.71
N GLU A 189 -0.20 7.15 -16.83
CA GLU A 189 -1.02 6.51 -17.88
C GLU A 189 -1.90 5.39 -17.32
N GLY A 190 -1.37 4.57 -16.39
CA GLY A 190 -2.11 3.48 -15.77
C GLY A 190 -3.32 3.92 -14.94
N THR A 191 -3.30 5.13 -14.37
CA THR A 191 -4.41 5.67 -13.55
C THR A 191 -5.17 6.80 -14.23
N ALA A 192 -4.79 7.23 -15.43
CA ALA A 192 -5.38 8.38 -16.13
C ALA A 192 -6.89 8.24 -16.36
N HIS A 193 -7.39 7.02 -16.58
CA HIS A 193 -8.82 6.72 -16.72
C HIS A 193 -9.65 7.01 -15.45
N LEU A 194 -8.99 7.15 -14.29
CA LEU A 194 -9.62 7.52 -13.02
C LEU A 194 -9.59 9.04 -12.77
N ALA A 195 -9.03 9.85 -13.66
CA ALA A 195 -8.91 11.30 -13.49
C ALA A 195 -10.25 12.04 -13.64
N GLU A 196 -11.18 11.46 -14.39
CA GLU A 196 -12.51 12.03 -14.59
C GLU A 196 -13.44 11.67 -13.44
N ARG A 197 -14.42 12.54 -13.17
CA ARG A 197 -15.40 12.29 -12.11
C ARG A 197 -16.36 11.18 -12.56
N ASN A 198 -16.23 10.01 -11.95
CA ASN A 198 -17.21 8.93 -12.03
C ASN A 198 -17.60 8.47 -10.61
N ALA A 199 -18.91 8.43 -10.31
CA ALA A 199 -19.41 8.01 -9.01
C ALA A 199 -19.21 6.51 -8.75
N GLU A 200 -19.23 5.68 -9.80
CA GLU A 200 -19.02 4.23 -9.69
C GLU A 200 -17.57 3.88 -9.32
N TYR A 201 -16.64 4.80 -9.59
CA TYR A 201 -15.23 4.61 -9.27
C TYR A 201 -14.86 5.15 -7.89
N GLU A 202 -15.76 5.89 -7.20
CA GLU A 202 -15.49 6.44 -5.87
C GLU A 202 -15.93 5.47 -4.76
N HIS A 203 -14.99 4.68 -4.25
CA HIS A 203 -15.27 3.72 -3.18
C HIS A 203 -15.08 4.36 -1.80
N ARG A 204 -16.10 4.25 -0.94
CA ARG A 204 -16.16 4.92 0.39
C ARG A 204 -16.32 3.91 1.52
N GLU A 205 -15.37 3.01 1.65
CA GLU A 205 -15.46 1.82 2.49
C GLU A 205 -14.69 1.99 3.82
N LYS A 206 -14.97 3.07 4.58
CA LYS A 206 -14.28 3.36 5.86
C LYS A 206 -14.96 2.71 7.06
N TYR A 207 -15.14 1.39 6.99
CA TYR A 207 -15.63 0.52 8.08
C TYR A 207 -14.64 -0.62 8.35
N SER A 208 -14.79 -1.36 9.45
CA SER A 208 -13.79 -2.31 9.99
C SER A 208 -13.34 -3.44 9.04
N MET A 209 -14.04 -3.64 7.92
CA MET A 209 -13.76 -4.65 6.89
C MET A 209 -13.78 -4.06 5.47
N GLY A 210 -13.73 -2.73 5.35
CA GLY A 210 -13.75 -2.02 4.08
C GLY A 210 -12.35 -1.65 3.62
N HIS A 211 -12.20 -1.37 2.32
CA HIS A 211 -10.90 -1.06 1.70
C HIS A 211 -10.54 0.44 1.77
N GLY A 212 -11.22 1.20 2.64
CA GLY A 212 -10.97 2.63 2.80
C GLY A 212 -11.54 3.45 1.64
N TYR A 213 -10.91 4.59 1.36
CA TYR A 213 -11.34 5.52 0.32
C TYR A 213 -10.36 5.46 -0.85
N TYR A 214 -10.86 5.04 -2.01
CA TYR A 214 -10.03 4.89 -3.20
C TYR A 214 -10.83 5.11 -4.49
N LEU A 215 -10.14 5.51 -5.55
CA LEU A 215 -10.65 5.48 -6.91
C LEU A 215 -10.29 4.16 -7.56
N GLY A 216 -11.23 3.47 -8.20
CA GLY A 216 -10.92 2.23 -8.93
C GLY A 216 -12.12 1.68 -9.69
N THR A 217 -11.87 1.00 -10.79
CA THR A 217 -12.93 0.35 -11.58
C THR A 217 -13.44 -0.93 -10.91
N HIS A 218 -12.58 -1.62 -10.16
CA HIS A 218 -12.91 -2.85 -9.44
C HIS A 218 -12.16 -2.92 -8.11
N ARG A 219 -12.75 -3.64 -7.15
CA ARG A 219 -12.23 -3.75 -5.78
C ARG A 219 -10.98 -4.62 -5.64
N TYR A 220 -10.83 -5.62 -6.50
CA TYR A 220 -9.77 -6.64 -6.39
C TYR A 220 -8.82 -6.66 -7.60
N SER A 221 -8.98 -5.75 -8.56
CA SER A 221 -8.20 -5.79 -9.79
C SER A 221 -8.06 -4.41 -10.42
N GLY A 222 -7.00 -4.24 -11.20
CA GLY A 222 -6.72 -3.01 -11.92
C GLY A 222 -6.06 -1.96 -11.01
N TRP A 223 -5.97 -0.74 -11.54
CA TRP A 223 -5.37 0.36 -10.79
C TRP A 223 -6.35 0.96 -9.80
N GLN A 224 -5.86 1.19 -8.58
CA GLN A 224 -6.57 1.90 -7.53
C GLN A 224 -5.76 3.12 -7.09
N VAL A 225 -6.41 4.27 -6.90
CA VAL A 225 -5.77 5.48 -6.37
C VAL A 225 -6.30 5.79 -5.00
N SER A 226 -5.43 5.80 -4.00
CA SER A 226 -5.78 6.04 -2.61
C SER A 226 -4.85 7.10 -2.00
N LYS A 227 -5.19 7.55 -0.79
CA LYS A 227 -4.35 8.45 0.00
C LYS A 227 -3.90 7.73 1.27
N GLU A 228 -2.60 7.76 1.53
CA GLU A 228 -2.01 7.25 2.77
C GLU A 228 -1.49 8.41 3.62
N SER A 229 -1.93 8.47 4.89
CA SER A 229 -1.47 9.47 5.86
C SER A 229 -0.17 9.01 6.53
N CYS A 230 0.90 9.80 6.40
CA CYS A 230 2.22 9.49 6.93
C CYS A 230 2.67 10.41 8.07
N ARG A 231 1.79 11.28 8.57
CA ARG A 231 2.01 12.28 9.62
C ARG A 231 2.91 13.45 9.20
N ASP A 232 4.10 13.16 8.66
CA ASP A 232 5.11 14.15 8.28
C ASP A 232 5.99 13.66 7.12
N LYS A 233 6.89 14.53 6.65
CA LYS A 233 7.85 14.27 5.57
C LYS A 233 8.75 13.06 5.84
N GLU A 234 9.23 12.86 7.06
CA GLU A 234 10.09 11.72 7.40
C GLU A 234 9.31 10.41 7.39
N GLY A 235 8.04 10.42 7.82
CA GLY A 235 7.13 9.30 7.69
C GLY A 235 6.90 8.90 6.24
N ILE A 236 6.74 9.87 5.34
CA ILE A 236 6.61 9.65 3.88
C ILE A 236 7.88 8.98 3.34
N ILE A 237 9.05 9.55 3.65
CA ILE A 237 10.34 9.03 3.21
C ILE A 237 10.53 7.58 3.68
N LYS A 238 10.33 7.32 4.97
CA LYS A 238 10.48 5.98 5.55
C LYS A 238 9.54 4.95 4.92
N ARG A 239 8.29 5.33 4.65
CA ARG A 239 7.26 4.42 4.12
C ARG A 239 7.48 4.10 2.64
N PHE A 240 7.82 5.11 1.83
CA PHE A 240 7.83 5.00 0.37
C PHE A 240 9.23 4.96 -0.26
N ALA A 241 10.30 4.94 0.52
CA ALA A 241 11.68 4.89 0.02
C ALA A 241 11.94 3.72 -0.95
N VAL A 242 11.47 2.50 -0.67
CA VAL A 242 11.69 1.36 -1.59
C VAL A 242 10.96 1.59 -2.92
N VAL A 243 9.70 2.05 -2.86
CA VAL A 243 8.89 2.37 -4.05
C VAL A 243 9.58 3.45 -4.89
N ALA A 244 9.98 4.54 -4.24
CA ALA A 244 10.65 5.65 -4.86
C ALA A 244 12.09 5.33 -5.28
N GLY A 245 12.64 4.16 -4.95
CA GLY A 245 13.96 3.71 -5.41
C GLY A 245 14.01 3.51 -6.91
N ASN A 246 12.92 3.01 -7.49
CA ASN A 246 12.72 2.96 -8.93
C ASN A 246 12.12 4.29 -9.43
N PRO A 247 12.81 5.03 -10.33
CA PRO A 247 12.29 6.29 -10.86
C PRO A 247 10.94 6.15 -11.58
N ASP A 248 10.67 5.01 -12.21
CA ASP A 248 9.41 4.77 -12.94
C ASP A 248 8.18 4.69 -12.02
N ASN A 249 8.40 4.58 -10.71
CA ASN A 249 7.33 4.60 -9.71
C ASN A 249 7.08 5.99 -9.13
N VAL A 250 7.80 7.03 -9.57
CA VAL A 250 7.60 8.40 -9.12
C VAL A 250 6.98 9.20 -10.26
N CYS A 251 5.65 9.22 -10.31
CA CYS A 251 4.87 9.89 -11.36
C CYS A 251 4.42 11.28 -10.89
N ILE A 252 5.36 12.04 -10.34
CA ILE A 252 5.15 13.43 -9.98
C ILE A 252 5.86 14.24 -11.06
N GLU A 253 5.15 15.18 -11.69
CA GLU A 253 5.81 16.17 -12.54
C GLU A 253 6.94 16.79 -11.73
N ASN A 254 8.18 16.61 -12.19
CA ASN A 254 9.35 17.21 -11.58
C ASN A 254 9.03 18.71 -11.45
N PRO A 255 9.06 19.34 -10.26
CA PRO A 255 9.31 20.76 -10.25
C PRO A 255 10.67 20.88 -10.93
N ALA A 256 10.68 21.40 -12.16
CA ALA A 256 11.93 21.70 -12.85
C ALA A 256 12.84 22.41 -11.83
N PRO A 257 14.15 22.11 -11.80
CA PRO A 257 15.08 22.91 -11.00
C PRO A 257 14.78 24.37 -11.34
N VAL A 258 14.60 25.19 -10.31
CA VAL A 258 14.27 26.61 -10.42
C VAL A 258 15.35 27.27 -11.28
N GLN A 259 15.15 27.25 -12.59
CA GLN A 259 15.81 28.15 -13.51
C GLN A 259 15.08 29.46 -13.29
N THR A 260 15.85 30.44 -12.84
CA THR A 260 15.50 31.85 -12.85
C THR A 260 15.13 32.25 -14.27
N ALA A 261 13.88 31.98 -14.67
CA ALA A 261 13.30 32.50 -15.88
C ALA A 261 12.78 33.90 -15.57
N ALA A 262 13.38 34.87 -16.25
CA ALA A 262 12.92 36.25 -16.33
C ALA A 262 11.42 36.29 -16.72
N PRO A 263 10.68 37.33 -16.28
CA PRO A 263 9.23 37.37 -16.44
C PRO A 263 8.83 37.41 -17.91
N GLU A 264 8.19 36.35 -18.39
CA GLU A 264 7.51 36.34 -19.67
C GLU A 264 6.26 37.23 -19.59
N THR A 265 6.41 38.42 -20.16
CA THR A 265 5.42 39.17 -20.95
C THR A 265 3.93 38.93 -20.67
N VAL A 266 3.42 39.81 -19.82
CA VAL A 266 2.08 40.44 -19.77
C VAL A 266 1.16 40.12 -20.95
N ALA A 267 0.18 39.25 -20.71
CA ALA A 267 -1.07 39.21 -21.49
C ALA A 267 -2.16 39.95 -20.68
N ASP A 268 -2.43 41.18 -21.09
CA ASP A 268 -3.59 42.04 -20.81
C ASP A 268 -4.33 41.80 -19.46
N ALA A 269 -3.71 42.26 -18.36
CA ALA A 269 -4.27 42.27 -17.02
C ALA A 269 -5.35 43.38 -16.88
N ARG A 270 -6.60 43.04 -17.18
CA ARG A 270 -7.74 43.93 -16.93
C ARG A 270 -8.39 43.57 -15.60
N VAL A 271 -8.22 44.44 -14.60
CA VAL A 271 -8.98 44.37 -13.35
C VAL A 271 -10.34 45.02 -13.59
N GLU A 272 -11.41 44.30 -13.31
CA GLU A 272 -12.79 44.73 -13.53
C GLU A 272 -13.54 44.86 -12.20
N ILE A 273 -14.37 45.90 -12.07
CA ILE A 273 -15.24 46.11 -10.91
C ILE A 273 -16.68 45.94 -11.37
N VAL A 274 -17.39 45.00 -10.75
CA VAL A 274 -18.78 44.71 -11.07
C VAL A 274 -19.65 44.90 -9.84
N GLU A 275 -20.81 45.52 -10.04
CA GLU A 275 -21.84 45.59 -9.00
C GLU A 275 -22.42 44.18 -8.78
N TYR A 276 -22.02 43.53 -7.69
CA TYR A 276 -22.43 42.16 -7.38
C TYR A 276 -23.81 42.10 -6.71
N SER A 277 -24.18 43.16 -5.99
CA SER A 277 -25.48 43.32 -5.33
C SER A 277 -25.69 44.79 -4.95
N ALA A 278 -26.93 45.16 -4.59
CA ALA A 278 -27.27 46.50 -4.10
C ALA A 278 -26.43 46.96 -2.87
N LYS A 279 -25.78 46.01 -2.17
CA LYS A 279 -24.93 46.28 -0.99
C LYS A 279 -23.45 45.97 -1.20
N SER A 280 -23.03 45.42 -2.33
CA SER A 280 -21.66 44.94 -2.52
C SER A 280 -21.16 45.07 -3.95
N ILE A 281 -19.87 45.39 -4.09
CA ILE A 281 -19.14 45.32 -5.34
C ILE A 281 -18.19 44.11 -5.32
N ALA A 282 -17.89 43.57 -6.48
CA ALA A 282 -16.89 42.53 -6.66
C ALA A 282 -15.79 43.00 -7.62
N VAL A 283 -14.54 42.64 -7.32
CA VAL A 283 -13.36 42.94 -8.14
C VAL A 283 -12.80 41.64 -8.71
N PHE A 284 -12.70 41.58 -10.03
CA PHE A 284 -12.25 40.43 -10.82
C PHE A 284 -11.00 40.76 -11.63
N GLY A 285 -10.29 39.73 -12.09
CA GLY A 285 -9.04 39.86 -12.86
C GLY A 285 -7.79 39.54 -12.06
N ASP A 286 -6.62 40.02 -12.52
CA ASP A 286 -5.34 39.77 -11.85
C ASP A 286 -5.17 40.64 -10.60
N THR A 287 -5.79 40.19 -9.51
CA THR A 287 -5.76 40.86 -8.20
C THR A 287 -4.62 40.37 -7.29
N LYS A 288 -3.74 39.49 -7.79
CA LYS A 288 -2.56 38.99 -7.05
C LYS A 288 -1.63 40.12 -6.57
N PRO A 289 -1.22 41.09 -7.42
CA PRO A 289 -0.34 42.19 -6.99
C PRO A 289 -1.02 43.14 -6.00
N LEU A 290 -2.35 43.14 -5.96
CA LEU A 290 -3.16 44.02 -5.12
C LEU A 290 -3.68 43.37 -3.83
N ARG A 291 -3.28 42.11 -3.57
CA ARG A 291 -3.82 41.30 -2.47
C ARG A 291 -3.77 41.99 -1.11
N ASP A 292 -2.67 42.65 -0.80
CA ASP A 292 -2.48 43.29 0.51
C ASP A 292 -3.33 44.56 0.62
N THR A 293 -3.30 45.42 -0.41
CA THR A 293 -4.15 46.62 -0.49
C THR A 293 -5.65 46.29 -0.43
N LEU A 294 -6.10 45.27 -1.17
CA LEU A 294 -7.49 44.83 -1.18
C LEU A 294 -7.91 44.25 0.19
N ARG A 295 -7.00 43.57 0.88
CA ARG A 295 -7.24 43.08 2.25
C ARG A 295 -7.34 44.23 3.25
N ASP A 296 -6.47 45.22 3.16
CA ASP A 296 -6.47 46.38 4.06
C ASP A 296 -7.72 47.25 3.89
N LEU A 297 -8.31 47.26 2.69
CA LEU A 297 -9.62 47.87 2.40
C LEU A 297 -10.82 47.03 2.89
N ASN A 298 -10.61 46.02 3.74
CA ASN A 298 -11.58 45.02 4.21
C ASN A 298 -12.23 44.20 3.07
N GLY A 299 -11.47 43.91 2.01
CA GLY A 299 -11.91 43.01 0.96
C GLY A 299 -11.98 41.56 1.45
N LEU A 300 -13.06 40.88 1.08
CA LEU A 300 -13.25 39.45 1.35
C LEU A 300 -12.99 38.66 0.07
N PHE A 301 -11.87 37.94 0.02
CA PHE A 301 -11.56 37.06 -1.10
C PHE A 301 -12.51 35.86 -1.12
N ARG A 302 -13.07 35.57 -2.30
CA ARG A 302 -13.94 34.44 -2.57
C ARG A 302 -13.46 33.74 -3.84
N ALA A 303 -13.16 32.45 -3.71
CA ALA A 303 -12.66 31.64 -4.83
C ALA A 303 -13.72 31.31 -5.90
N TYR A 304 -15.01 31.46 -5.57
CA TYR A 304 -16.14 31.04 -6.41
C TYR A 304 -17.25 32.10 -6.43
N LEU A 305 -16.99 33.24 -7.06
CA LEU A 305 -18.00 34.26 -7.35
C LEU A 305 -18.55 34.07 -8.75
N THR A 306 -19.83 34.32 -8.94
CA THR A 306 -20.45 34.22 -10.27
C THR A 306 -20.24 35.54 -11.02
N HIS A 307 -19.57 35.48 -12.16
CA HIS A 307 -19.37 36.60 -13.09
C HIS A 307 -19.62 36.10 -14.51
N ASP A 308 -20.53 36.75 -15.25
CA ASP A 308 -20.93 36.36 -16.62
C ASP A 308 -21.19 34.86 -16.80
N GLY A 309 -21.93 34.26 -15.84
CA GLY A 309 -22.28 32.85 -15.87
C GLY A 309 -21.16 31.87 -15.49
N THR A 310 -19.94 32.37 -15.24
CA THR A 310 -18.77 31.56 -14.88
C THR A 310 -18.39 31.77 -13.41
N ARG A 311 -17.84 30.73 -12.75
CA ARG A 311 -17.30 30.87 -11.39
C ARG A 311 -15.85 31.32 -11.45
N CYS A 312 -15.61 32.52 -10.94
CA CYS A 312 -14.31 33.18 -10.97
C CYS A 312 -13.85 33.53 -9.54
N ALA A 313 -12.54 33.56 -9.31
CA ALA A 313 -12.01 34.11 -8.08
C ALA A 313 -12.10 35.64 -8.09
N GLY A 314 -12.48 36.24 -6.96
CA GLY A 314 -12.58 37.69 -6.85
C GLY A 314 -12.70 38.18 -5.41
N TRP A 315 -12.67 39.49 -5.25
CA TRP A 315 -12.78 40.16 -3.94
C TRP A 315 -14.14 40.84 -3.80
N ILE A 316 -14.86 40.58 -2.71
CA ILE A 316 -16.09 41.30 -2.38
C ILE A 316 -15.79 42.44 -1.43
N PHE A 317 -16.38 43.61 -1.71
CA PHE A 317 -16.41 44.76 -0.82
C PHE A 317 -17.83 45.24 -0.54
N SER A 318 -18.02 45.94 0.57
CA SER A 318 -19.24 46.70 0.82
C SER A 318 -19.35 47.87 -0.16
N LYS A 319 -20.55 48.13 -0.69
CA LYS A 319 -20.80 49.25 -1.61
C LYS A 319 -20.42 50.61 -1.01
N ARG A 320 -20.40 50.74 0.32
CA ARG A 320 -19.96 51.97 1.02
C ARG A 320 -18.48 52.32 0.77
N ARG A 321 -17.65 51.34 0.41
CA ARG A 321 -16.21 51.50 0.17
C ARG A 321 -15.85 51.49 -1.31
N GLU A 322 -16.84 51.55 -2.19
CA GLU A 322 -16.64 51.49 -3.63
C GLU A 322 -15.68 52.56 -4.15
N GLN A 323 -15.75 53.78 -3.61
CA GLN A 323 -14.90 54.89 -4.04
C GLN A 323 -13.44 54.70 -3.62
N GLU A 324 -13.18 54.10 -2.45
CA GLU A 324 -11.84 53.75 -1.97
C GLU A 324 -11.23 52.64 -2.83
N VAL A 325 -12.01 51.60 -3.14
CA VAL A 325 -11.59 50.48 -4.00
C VAL A 325 -11.30 50.96 -5.42
N ARG A 326 -12.17 51.79 -6.01
CA ARG A 326 -11.95 52.39 -7.34
C ARG A 326 -10.69 53.25 -7.37
N SER A 327 -10.42 54.00 -6.31
CA SER A 327 -9.24 54.86 -6.21
C SER A 327 -7.94 54.04 -6.10
N ALA A 328 -7.94 52.98 -5.28
CA ALA A 328 -6.81 52.06 -5.15
C ALA A 328 -6.49 51.33 -6.47
N LEU A 329 -7.53 50.96 -7.22
CA LEU A 329 -7.38 50.33 -8.53
C LEU A 329 -6.93 51.33 -9.61
N ALA A 330 -7.44 52.57 -9.59
CA ALA A 330 -7.01 53.62 -10.50
C ALA A 330 -5.56 54.06 -10.27
N ALA A 331 -5.06 53.98 -9.03
CA ALA A 331 -3.65 54.20 -8.72
C ALA A 331 -2.75 53.06 -9.23
N TYR A 332 -3.31 51.87 -9.42
CA TYR A 332 -2.59 50.68 -9.92
C TYR A 332 -2.62 50.57 -11.46
N LEU A 333 -3.63 51.14 -12.11
CA LEU A 333 -3.77 51.18 -13.57
C LEU A 333 -3.11 52.42 -14.22
N LYS A 334 -2.50 53.29 -13.42
CA LYS A 334 -1.59 54.36 -13.87
C LYS A 334 -0.16 53.84 -13.89
#